data_AF-A0A814MFB1-F1
#
_entry.id   AF-A0A814MFB1-F1
#
_cell.length_a   1.000
_cell.length_b   1.000
_cell.length_c   1.000
_cell.angle_alpha   90.00
_cell.angle_beta   90.00
_cell.angle_gamma   90.00
#
_symmetry.space_group_name_H-M   'P 1'
#
loop_
_entity.id
_entity.type
_entity.pdbx_description
1 polymer ?
#
loop_
_entity_poly.entity_id
_entity_poly.type
_entity_poly.pdbx_seq_one_letter_code
_entity_poly.pdbx_strand_id
1 'polypeptide(L)'
;MAGLTKLLNGYIRDKSNQRIDLDDEKYEGKVIGLYFSAQWCRACVNFTPKLVKFYKKYADKKDFEIIFVSADNDEASFNEYYHEMPWLKFDFKQEKKIDKLKEKFDVSGYPTLVLLDADTGDILCEDAIEYIDSEDPRGRDFPWTSDN
;
A
#
# COMPACT_ATOMS: atom_id res chain seq x y z
N MET A 1 14.22 -5.36 -9.94
CA MET A 1 13.78 -4.48 -8.83
C MET A 1 14.55 -3.16 -8.61
N ALA A 2 14.85 -2.36 -9.66
CA ALA A 2 15.50 -1.05 -9.48
C ALA A 2 14.50 0.14 -9.40
N GLY A 3 13.32 -0.01 -10.01
CA GLY A 3 12.32 1.04 -10.12
C GLY A 3 11.70 1.41 -8.77
N LEU A 4 11.14 0.43 -8.07
CA LEU A 4 10.50 0.64 -6.77
C LEU A 4 11.48 1.15 -5.71
N THR A 5 12.69 0.59 -5.63
CA THR A 5 13.73 1.05 -4.69
C THR A 5 14.11 2.50 -4.93
N LYS A 6 14.22 2.94 -6.19
CA LYS A 6 14.50 4.33 -6.54
C LYS A 6 13.33 5.26 -6.21
N LEU A 7 12.10 4.79 -6.42
CA LEU A 7 10.86 5.51 -6.14
C LEU A 7 10.65 5.71 -4.64
N LEU A 8 10.76 4.63 -3.86
CA LEU A 8 10.51 4.60 -2.44
C LEU A 8 11.72 5.04 -1.61
N ASN A 9 12.95 5.04 -2.15
CA ASN A 9 14.19 5.63 -1.60
C ASN A 9 14.17 5.76 -0.07
N GLY A 10 14.25 4.63 0.62
CA GLY A 10 14.00 4.48 2.04
C GLY A 10 13.93 2.99 2.40
N TYR A 11 13.55 2.69 3.64
CA TYR A 11 13.34 1.31 4.07
C TYR A 11 11.90 1.12 4.54
N ILE A 12 11.41 -0.09 4.36
CA ILE A 12 10.11 -0.49 4.90
C ILE A 12 10.33 -1.50 6.02
N ARG A 13 9.27 -1.81 6.75
CA ARG A 13 9.29 -2.79 7.82
C ARG A 13 8.20 -3.82 7.64
N ASP A 14 8.52 -5.05 8.03
CA ASP A 14 7.53 -6.10 8.17
C ASP A 14 6.73 -5.98 9.48
N LYS A 15 5.92 -7.00 9.74
CA LYS A 15 5.17 -7.13 10.99
C LYS A 15 6.00 -7.29 12.25
N SER A 16 7.19 -7.87 12.12
CA SER A 16 8.15 -8.05 13.20
C SER A 16 8.99 -6.79 13.44
N ASN A 17 8.69 -5.68 12.75
CA ASN A 17 9.50 -4.45 12.67
C ASN A 17 10.92 -4.69 12.12
N GLN A 18 11.17 -5.81 11.45
CA GLN A 18 12.41 -6.03 10.73
C GLN A 18 12.46 -5.14 9.50
N ARG A 19 13.62 -4.53 9.29
CA ARG A 19 13.87 -3.71 8.10
C ARG A 19 13.89 -4.62 6.88
N ILE A 20 13.15 -4.23 5.86
CA ILE A 20 13.16 -4.84 4.54
C ILE A 20 13.64 -3.79 3.55
N ASP A 21 14.63 -4.18 2.75
CA ASP A 21 15.05 -3.44 1.58
C ASP A 21 14.25 -3.97 0.36
N LEU A 22 13.79 -3.05 -0.49
CA LEU A 22 12.83 -3.31 -1.58
C LEU A 22 13.48 -3.85 -2.86
N ASP A 23 14.79 -4.05 -2.84
CA ASP A 23 15.59 -4.67 -3.89
C ASP A 23 15.67 -6.19 -3.78
N ASP A 24 15.00 -6.78 -2.79
CA ASP A 24 14.88 -8.22 -2.60
C ASP A 24 14.15 -8.89 -3.79
N GLU A 25 14.76 -9.93 -4.35
CA GLU A 25 14.23 -10.72 -5.49
C GLU A 25 12.82 -11.26 -5.23
N LYS A 26 12.42 -11.44 -3.96
CA LYS A 26 11.06 -11.88 -3.61
C LYS A 26 9.94 -10.91 -4.01
N TYR A 27 10.30 -9.69 -4.41
CA TYR A 27 9.36 -8.68 -4.92
C TYR A 27 9.39 -8.52 -6.45
N GLU A 28 10.28 -9.23 -7.15
CA GLU A 28 10.37 -9.21 -8.61
C GLU A 28 9.07 -9.71 -9.25
N GLY A 29 8.57 -8.98 -10.25
CA GLY A 29 7.30 -9.23 -10.93
C GLY A 29 6.04 -8.99 -10.10
N LYS A 30 6.16 -8.47 -8.86
CA LYS A 30 5.00 -8.21 -8.00
C LYS A 30 4.27 -6.91 -8.33
N VAL A 31 3.02 -6.85 -7.90
CA VAL A 31 2.26 -5.61 -7.78
C VAL A 31 2.38 -5.09 -6.35
N ILE A 32 2.73 -3.82 -6.19
CA ILE A 32 2.86 -3.16 -4.89
C ILE A 32 1.75 -2.15 -4.71
N GLY A 33 0.94 -2.32 -3.67
CA GLY A 33 -0.09 -1.37 -3.26
C GLY A 33 0.44 -0.41 -2.21
N LEU A 34 0.56 0.88 -2.54
CA LEU A 34 0.77 1.92 -1.54
C LEU A 34 -0.57 2.30 -0.92
N TYR A 35 -0.78 1.88 0.32
CA TYR A 35 -2.03 2.10 1.03
C TYR A 35 -1.93 3.33 1.93
N PHE A 36 -2.52 4.43 1.49
CA PHE A 36 -2.58 5.69 2.22
C PHE A 36 -3.83 5.72 3.10
N SER A 37 -3.65 5.77 4.41
CA SER A 37 -4.76 5.69 5.36
C SER A 37 -4.38 6.19 6.76
N ALA A 38 -5.38 6.48 7.59
CA ALA A 38 -5.20 6.85 9.00
C ALA A 38 -6.34 6.34 9.89
N GLN A 39 -6.09 6.21 11.19
CA GLN A 39 -7.07 5.77 12.19
C GLN A 39 -8.19 6.79 12.41
N TRP A 40 -7.86 8.08 12.39
CA TRP A 40 -8.82 9.17 12.58
C TRP A 40 -9.82 9.30 11.41
N CYS A 41 -9.54 8.64 10.28
CA CYS A 41 -10.36 8.65 9.09
C CYS A 41 -11.43 7.54 9.13
N ARG A 42 -12.71 7.93 9.27
CA ARG A 42 -13.82 6.95 9.39
C ARG A 42 -14.00 6.08 8.15
N ALA A 43 -13.84 6.64 6.95
CA ALA A 43 -13.90 5.86 5.70
C ALA A 43 -12.79 4.80 5.66
N CYS A 44 -11.61 5.15 6.14
CA CYS A 44 -10.44 4.28 6.18
C CYS A 44 -10.64 3.07 7.11
N VAL A 45 -11.11 3.31 8.35
CA VAL A 45 -11.38 2.24 9.31
C VAL A 45 -12.46 1.27 8.80
N ASN A 46 -13.43 1.77 8.03
CA ASN A 46 -14.45 0.92 7.40
C ASN A 46 -13.93 0.11 6.21
N PHE A 47 -12.98 0.67 5.45
CA PHE A 47 -12.43 0.01 4.26
C PHE A 47 -11.33 -1.01 4.60
N THR A 48 -10.46 -0.72 5.57
CA THR A 48 -9.33 -1.60 5.96
C THR A 48 -9.74 -3.07 6.13
N PRO A 49 -10.84 -3.41 6.85
CA PRO A 49 -11.27 -4.81 6.97
C PRO A 49 -11.61 -5.49 5.64
N LYS A 50 -12.10 -4.73 4.64
CA LYS A 50 -12.35 -5.25 3.29
C LYS A 50 -11.04 -5.50 2.56
N LEU A 51 -10.09 -4.55 2.64
CA LEU A 51 -8.76 -4.70 2.07
C LEU A 51 -7.99 -5.88 2.69
N VAL A 52 -8.08 -6.07 4.02
CA VAL A 52 -7.50 -7.23 4.72
C VAL A 52 -8.08 -8.55 4.20
N LYS A 53 -9.40 -8.61 3.98
CA LYS A 53 -10.05 -9.81 3.41
C LYS A 53 -9.60 -10.08 1.98
N PHE A 54 -9.49 -9.04 1.15
CA PHE A 54 -9.01 -9.14 -0.21
C PHE A 54 -7.56 -9.66 -0.23
N TYR A 55 -6.67 -9.01 0.52
CA TYR A 55 -5.27 -9.36 0.64
C TYR A 55 -5.08 -10.82 1.06
N LYS A 56 -5.69 -11.23 2.18
CA LYS A 56 -5.58 -12.62 2.68
C LYS A 56 -6.05 -13.69 1.68
N LYS A 57 -6.92 -13.32 0.74
CA LYS A 57 -7.51 -14.27 -0.22
C LYS A 57 -6.78 -14.31 -1.55
N TYR A 58 -6.19 -13.19 -1.98
CA TYR A 58 -5.69 -13.03 -3.34
C TYR A 58 -4.23 -12.59 -3.44
N ALA A 59 -3.59 -12.10 -2.36
CA ALA A 59 -2.20 -11.61 -2.39
C ALA A 59 -1.25 -12.65 -3.02
N ASP A 60 -1.24 -13.87 -2.49
CA ASP A 60 -0.38 -14.96 -2.98
C ASP A 60 -0.71 -15.40 -4.42
N LYS A 61 -1.95 -15.21 -4.88
CA LYS A 61 -2.40 -15.63 -6.22
C LYS A 61 -2.18 -14.58 -7.29
N LYS A 62 -1.94 -13.34 -6.86
CA LYS A 62 -1.85 -12.15 -7.71
C LYS A 62 -0.50 -11.48 -7.60
N ASP A 63 0.46 -12.14 -6.96
CA ASP A 63 1.79 -11.61 -6.68
C ASP A 63 1.71 -10.19 -6.11
N PHE A 64 0.80 -9.98 -5.17
CA PHE A 64 0.42 -8.65 -4.65
C PHE A 64 0.89 -8.46 -3.22
N GLU A 65 1.54 -7.33 -2.95
CA GLU A 65 1.96 -6.90 -1.61
C GLU A 65 1.47 -5.48 -1.32
N ILE A 66 1.21 -5.16 -0.05
CA ILE A 66 0.80 -3.82 0.38
C ILE A 66 1.89 -3.20 1.26
N ILE A 67 2.13 -1.91 1.07
CA ILE A 67 2.94 -1.09 1.95
C ILE A 67 2.05 0.01 2.53
N PHE A 68 1.83 -0.04 3.84
CA PHE A 68 1.07 0.94 4.57
C PHE A 68 1.84 2.26 4.70
N VAL A 69 1.19 3.34 4.26
CA VAL A 69 1.65 4.73 4.36
C VAL A 69 0.67 5.46 5.28
N SER A 70 1.06 5.64 6.54
CA SER A 70 0.19 6.27 7.53
C SER A 70 0.07 7.78 7.34
N ALA A 71 -1.12 8.30 7.60
CA ALA A 71 -1.39 9.72 7.79
C ALA A 71 -1.84 10.04 9.22
N ASP A 72 -1.51 9.17 10.18
CA ASP A 72 -1.71 9.41 11.60
C ASP A 72 -0.73 10.47 12.12
N ASN A 73 -1.14 11.23 13.13
CA ASN A 73 -0.34 12.32 13.69
C ASN A 73 0.51 11.89 14.89
N ASP A 74 0.32 10.66 15.37
CA ASP A 74 1.02 10.13 16.53
C ASP A 74 1.29 8.62 16.37
N GLU A 75 2.38 8.18 16.99
CA GLU A 75 2.87 6.80 16.88
C GLU A 75 1.95 5.78 17.59
N ALA A 76 1.18 6.21 18.59
CA ALA A 76 0.28 5.31 19.30
C ALA A 76 -0.90 4.91 18.41
N SER A 77 -1.56 5.90 17.80
CA SER A 77 -2.64 5.69 16.82
C SER A 77 -2.16 4.86 15.63
N PHE A 78 -0.98 5.19 15.09
CA PHE A 78 -0.36 4.41 14.03
C PHE A 78 -0.21 2.92 14.38
N ASN A 79 0.34 2.62 15.57
CA ASN A 79 0.58 1.24 15.98
C ASN A 79 -0.72 0.49 16.27
N GLU A 80 -1.69 1.13 16.91
CA GLU A 80 -3.02 0.54 17.15
C GLU A 80 -3.70 0.18 15.84
N TYR A 81 -3.73 1.11 14.88
CA TYR A 81 -4.40 0.91 13.61
C TYR A 81 -3.70 -0.11 12.71
N TYR A 82 -2.37 -0.09 12.66
CA TYR A 82 -1.59 -1.05 11.89
C TYR A 82 -1.69 -2.48 12.42
N HIS A 83 -2.03 -2.70 13.70
CA HIS A 83 -2.02 -4.01 14.36
C HIS A 83 -2.69 -5.10 13.49
N GLU A 84 -3.91 -4.84 13.01
CA GLU A 84 -4.75 -5.80 12.27
C GLU A 84 -4.37 -5.96 10.77
N MET A 85 -3.49 -5.12 10.24
CA MET A 85 -3.17 -5.07 8.80
C MET A 85 -2.04 -6.03 8.41
N PRO A 86 -2.24 -7.15 7.71
CA PRO A 86 -1.24 -8.23 7.58
C PRO A 86 -0.04 -7.98 6.65
N TRP A 87 0.20 -6.73 6.23
CA TRP A 87 1.15 -6.34 5.19
C TRP A 87 2.30 -5.47 5.73
N LEU A 88 3.15 -4.93 4.86
CA LEU A 88 4.33 -4.14 5.21
C LEU A 88 3.97 -2.68 5.56
N LYS A 89 4.91 -1.93 6.16
CA LYS A 89 4.70 -0.52 6.49
C LYS A 89 5.93 0.34 6.27
N PHE A 90 5.72 1.63 6.03
CA PHE A 90 6.74 2.63 6.32
C PHE A 90 6.88 2.83 7.83
N ASP A 91 8.12 3.02 8.29
CA ASP A 91 8.38 3.49 9.64
C ASP A 91 7.76 4.89 9.83
N PHE A 92 7.01 5.07 10.92
CA PHE A 92 6.35 6.34 11.27
C PHE A 92 7.34 7.51 11.28
N LYS A 93 8.60 7.26 11.66
CA LYS A 93 9.67 8.27 11.71
C LYS A 93 10.12 8.79 10.33
N GLN A 94 9.63 8.20 9.24
CA GLN A 94 9.94 8.62 7.87
C GLN A 94 8.95 9.68 7.34
N GLU A 95 8.50 10.61 8.18
CA GLU A 95 7.51 11.66 7.85
C GLU A 95 7.81 12.38 6.53
N LYS A 96 9.03 12.91 6.37
CA LYS A 96 9.44 13.60 5.13
C LYS A 96 9.34 12.75 3.87
N LYS A 97 9.44 11.43 4.00
CA LYS A 97 9.29 10.49 2.87
C LYS A 97 7.82 10.24 2.60
N ILE A 98 7.04 10.02 3.65
CA ILE A 98 5.58 9.86 3.58
C ILE A 98 4.95 11.07 2.88
N ASP A 99 5.35 12.29 3.25
CA ASP A 99 4.83 13.52 2.62
C ASP A 99 5.19 13.60 1.14
N LYS A 100 6.44 13.31 0.78
CA LYS A 100 6.86 13.24 -0.64
C LYS A 100 6.10 12.20 -1.44
N LEU A 101 5.73 11.07 -0.83
CA LEU A 101 4.93 10.04 -1.51
C LEU A 101 3.50 10.55 -1.72
N LYS A 102 2.89 11.17 -0.70
CA LYS A 102 1.55 11.79 -0.84
C LYS A 102 1.51 12.83 -1.94
N GLU A 103 2.51 13.72 -2.00
CA GLU A 103 2.65 14.72 -3.07
C GLU A 103 2.85 14.08 -4.43
N LYS A 104 3.71 13.04 -4.52
CA LYS A 104 4.04 12.39 -5.79
C LYS A 104 2.84 11.69 -6.43
N PHE A 105 1.98 11.09 -5.62
CA PHE A 105 0.79 10.36 -6.08
C PHE A 105 -0.49 11.19 -6.00
N ASP A 106 -0.37 12.52 -5.81
CA ASP A 106 -1.50 13.45 -5.70
C ASP A 106 -2.61 12.97 -4.75
N VAL A 107 -2.21 12.44 -3.59
CA VAL A 107 -3.14 11.87 -2.60
C VAL A 107 -3.94 13.00 -1.95
N SER A 108 -5.13 13.25 -2.50
CA SER A 108 -6.04 14.31 -2.07
C SER A 108 -7.07 13.86 -1.02
N GLY A 109 -7.19 12.55 -0.78
CA GLY A 109 -8.15 11.97 0.16
C GLY A 109 -7.65 10.67 0.80
N TYR A 110 -8.40 10.18 1.77
CA TYR A 110 -8.16 8.87 2.39
C TYR A 110 -9.49 8.10 2.53
N PRO A 111 -9.49 6.77 2.35
CA PRO A 111 -8.35 5.95 1.96
C PRO A 111 -8.02 6.09 0.46
N THR A 112 -6.75 5.87 0.10
CA THR A 112 -6.29 5.76 -1.30
C THR A 112 -5.36 4.56 -1.42
N LEU A 113 -5.49 3.78 -2.49
CA LEU A 113 -4.64 2.63 -2.77
C LEU A 113 -4.07 2.74 -4.19
N VAL A 114 -2.79 3.10 -4.30
CA VAL A 114 -2.10 3.19 -5.59
C VAL A 114 -1.41 1.85 -5.86
N LEU A 115 -1.64 1.25 -7.02
CA LEU A 115 -0.96 0.04 -7.46
C LEU A 115 0.22 0.38 -8.36
N LEU A 116 1.37 -0.22 -8.08
CA LEU A 116 2.62 0.00 -8.78
C LEU A 116 3.18 -1.33 -9.28
N ASP A 117 3.86 -1.28 -10.42
CA ASP A 117 4.74 -2.36 -10.85
C ASP A 117 6.04 -2.33 -10.02
N ALA A 118 6.42 -3.45 -9.41
CA ALA A 118 7.57 -3.47 -8.52
C ALA A 118 8.90 -3.32 -9.27
N ASP A 119 8.99 -3.77 -10.52
CA ASP A 119 10.23 -3.74 -11.29
C ASP A 119 10.50 -2.37 -11.88
N THR A 120 9.49 -1.77 -12.51
CA THR A 120 9.61 -0.47 -13.18
C THR A 120 9.32 0.70 -12.24
N GLY A 121 8.46 0.49 -11.24
CA GLY A 121 7.92 1.55 -10.38
C GLY A 121 6.84 2.39 -11.07
N ASP A 122 6.31 1.92 -12.20
CA ASP A 122 5.23 2.60 -12.91
C ASP A 122 3.89 2.43 -12.19
N ILE A 123 3.00 3.40 -12.37
CA ILE A 123 1.66 3.35 -11.82
C ILE A 123 0.81 2.44 -12.70
N LEU A 124 0.30 1.37 -12.10
CA LEU A 124 -0.67 0.48 -12.72
C LEU A 124 -2.08 1.03 -12.52
N CYS A 125 -2.43 1.42 -11.29
CA CYS A 125 -3.74 1.97 -10.94
C CYS A 125 -3.59 3.09 -9.92
N GLU A 126 -4.17 4.25 -10.18
CA GLU A 126 -4.09 5.41 -9.29
C GLU A 126 -5.01 5.27 -8.06
N ASP A 127 -6.16 4.62 -8.22
CA ASP A 127 -7.08 4.36 -7.10
C ASP A 127 -7.78 3.01 -7.23
N ALA A 128 -7.28 2.03 -6.47
CA ALA A 128 -7.85 0.69 -6.39
C ALA A 128 -8.96 0.53 -5.33
N ILE A 129 -9.34 1.60 -4.61
CA ILE A 129 -10.33 1.52 -3.52
C ILE A 129 -11.69 1.09 -4.05
N GLU A 130 -12.21 1.75 -5.09
CA GLU A 130 -13.54 1.49 -5.65
C GLU A 130 -13.66 0.07 -6.23
N TYR A 131 -12.61 -0.43 -6.87
CA TYR A 131 -12.58 -1.81 -7.38
C TYR A 131 -12.71 -2.84 -6.27
N ILE A 132 -11.99 -2.65 -5.16
CA ILE A 132 -12.05 -3.59 -4.03
C ILE A 132 -13.37 -3.43 -3.25
N ASP A 133 -13.92 -2.22 -3.18
CA ASP A 133 -15.12 -1.92 -2.40
C ASP A 133 -16.41 -2.42 -3.07
N SER A 134 -16.55 -2.21 -4.39
CA SER A 134 -17.81 -2.43 -5.12
C SER A 134 -17.65 -3.08 -6.50
N GLU A 135 -16.76 -2.60 -7.36
CA GLU A 135 -16.78 -2.95 -8.80
C GLU A 135 -16.25 -4.36 -9.08
N ASP A 136 -15.09 -4.71 -8.50
CA ASP A 136 -14.47 -6.02 -8.65
C ASP A 136 -13.89 -6.56 -7.33
N PRO A 137 -14.75 -6.91 -6.34
CA PRO A 137 -14.29 -7.38 -5.02
C PRO A 137 -13.54 -8.72 -5.06
N ARG A 138 -13.50 -9.37 -6.23
CA ARG A 138 -12.77 -10.63 -6.46
C ARG A 138 -11.47 -10.42 -7.23
N GLY A 139 -11.19 -9.20 -7.72
CA GLY A 139 -9.99 -8.90 -8.50
C GLY A 139 -9.91 -9.72 -9.77
N ARG A 140 -11.01 -9.93 -10.48
CA ARG A 140 -10.99 -10.58 -11.80
C ARG A 140 -10.13 -9.79 -12.80
N ASP A 141 -10.20 -8.47 -12.74
CA ASP A 141 -9.53 -7.56 -13.67
C ASP A 141 -8.31 -6.87 -13.03
N PHE A 142 -7.90 -7.33 -11.84
CA PHE A 142 -6.66 -6.88 -11.17
C PHE A 142 -5.45 -7.07 -12.10
N PRO A 143 -4.54 -6.08 -12.24
CA PRO A 143 -4.36 -4.91 -11.35
C PRO A 143 -5.09 -3.63 -11.79
N TRP A 144 -6.15 -3.73 -12.60
CA TRP A 144 -6.98 -2.59 -13.03
C TRP A 144 -6.14 -1.48 -13.66
N THR A 145 -5.30 -1.86 -14.62
CA THR A 145 -4.44 -0.93 -15.36
C THR A 145 -5.29 0.11 -16.07
N SER A 146 -4.85 1.38 -16.04
CA SER A 146 -5.52 2.50 -16.72
C SER A 146 -5.63 2.35 -18.25
N ASP A 147 -5.00 1.32 -18.83
CA ASP A 147 -5.09 0.96 -20.25
C ASP A 147 -6.34 0.13 -20.55
N ASN A 148 -7.50 0.78 -20.62
CA ASN A 148 -8.67 0.30 -21.37
C ASN A 148 -9.58 1.45 -21.82
#